data_AF-A0A5N5L7N7-F1
#
_entry.id   AF-A0A5N5L7N7-F1
#
_cell.length_a   1.000
_cell.length_b   1.000
_cell.length_c   1.000
_cell.angle_alpha   90.00
_cell.angle_beta   90.00
_cell.angle_gamma   90.00
#
_symmetry.space_group_name_H-M   'P 1'
#
loop_
_entity.id
_entity.type
_entity.pdbx_description
1 polymer ?
#
loop_
_entity_poly.entity_id
_entity_poly.type
_entity_poly.pdbx_seq_one_letter_code
_entity_poly.pdbx_strand_id
1 'polypeptide(L)'
;MVLITSPYNVTKTLVCLQNRSRVSERKMSGAGTPDFFYREAQRLGYVARSAFKLLQIQKQHKLITQGSSVLDLGCAPGAWLQVACQSLGPLKNGGTVVGIDLKVCSSPALCISEQKVKVPPLYCDARVHTVCADVMKLPKNQVRALSPLHKGFSVVLSDMCPLVSGITTRDAALSAELGMQALDLAVGRAAATHLDVDDIRTDRQLNDSVCAADDNGILQPGGHLVIKLLESEDNKGGNMFMEQIRVDVMTVHFLLPFNCLPFCLAEFSRVCKPLFRKASWLRPKATRSSSREIYLICQGLRS
;
A
#
# COMPACT_ATOMS: atom_id res chain seq x y z
N MET A 1 3.44 16.84 36.60
CA MET A 1 3.16 15.39 36.43
C MET A 1 2.38 15.22 35.13
N VAL A 2 3.08 14.93 34.02
CA VAL A 2 2.46 14.74 32.70
C VAL A 2 1.79 13.38 32.70
N LEU A 3 0.46 13.34 32.74
CA LEU A 3 -0.30 12.11 32.61
C LEU A 3 -0.15 11.61 31.16
N ILE A 4 0.81 10.70 30.95
CA ILE A 4 0.92 9.89 29.73
C ILE A 4 -0.30 8.96 29.73
N THR A 5 -1.41 9.43 29.16
CA THR A 5 -2.58 8.59 28.90
C THR A 5 -2.17 7.47 27.94
N SER A 6 -2.46 6.22 28.32
CA SER A 6 -2.19 4.96 27.61
C SER A 6 -1.83 5.08 26.12
N PRO A 7 -0.65 4.57 25.68
CA PRO A 7 -0.14 4.71 24.30
C PRO A 7 -1.01 4.01 23.22
N TYR A 8 -2.05 3.28 23.65
CA TYR A 8 -2.92 2.48 22.80
C TYR A 8 -4.24 3.18 22.42
N ASN A 9 -4.47 4.43 22.85
CA ASN A 9 -5.75 5.09 22.64
C ASN A 9 -5.77 5.99 21.39
N VAL A 10 -6.05 5.37 20.23
CA VAL A 10 -6.23 6.01 18.91
C VAL A 10 -7.30 7.14 18.96
N THR A 11 -8.18 7.15 19.97
CA THR A 11 -9.25 8.14 20.16
C THR A 11 -8.79 9.59 20.31
N LYS A 12 -7.66 9.89 20.96
CA LYS A 12 -7.18 11.30 21.07
C LYS A 12 -6.77 11.87 19.71
N THR A 13 -6.20 11.05 18.84
CA THR A 13 -5.81 11.42 17.47
C THR A 13 -7.02 11.62 16.56
N LEU A 14 -8.11 10.87 16.82
CA LEU A 14 -9.35 10.90 16.03
C LEU A 14 -10.16 12.20 16.18
N VAL A 15 -10.02 12.92 17.31
CA VAL A 15 -10.65 14.23 17.53
C VAL A 15 -10.17 15.26 16.51
N CYS A 16 -8.89 15.20 16.11
CA CYS A 16 -8.32 16.11 15.13
C CYS A 16 -8.93 15.95 13.72
N LEU A 17 -9.27 14.71 13.32
CA LEU A 17 -9.93 14.44 12.04
C LEU A 17 -11.40 14.91 11.99
N GLN A 18 -12.06 15.07 13.14
CA GLN A 18 -13.47 15.47 13.25
C GLN A 18 -13.66 17.00 13.21
N ASN A 19 -12.66 17.79 13.59
CA ASN A 19 -12.77 19.26 13.64
C ASN A 19 -12.70 19.95 12.25
N ARG A 20 -12.64 19.20 11.15
CA ARG A 20 -12.69 19.77 9.79
C ARG A 20 -14.09 20.30 9.39
N SER A 21 -15.16 19.93 10.11
CA SER A 21 -16.51 20.42 9.77
C SER A 21 -16.76 21.91 10.10
N ARG A 22 -15.82 22.58 10.81
CA ARG A 22 -16.01 23.97 11.28
C ARG A 22 -14.88 24.95 10.96
N VAL A 23 -13.78 24.51 10.33
CA VAL A 23 -12.69 25.41 9.93
C VAL A 23 -12.84 25.69 8.44
N SER A 24 -13.21 26.93 8.11
CA SER A 24 -13.28 27.42 6.73
C SER A 24 -11.95 27.18 6.01
N GLU A 25 -12.03 26.74 4.75
CA GLU A 25 -10.88 26.60 3.85
C GLU A 25 -10.27 27.98 3.56
N ARG A 26 -9.52 28.53 4.52
CA ARG A 26 -8.60 29.61 4.22
C ARG A 26 -7.43 29.00 3.45
N LYS A 27 -7.41 29.33 2.16
CA LYS A 27 -6.37 29.01 1.19
C LYS A 27 -5.03 29.57 1.69
N MET A 28 -4.28 28.80 2.49
CA MET A 28 -2.89 29.13 2.81
C MET A 28 -1.98 28.63 1.70
N SER A 29 -2.04 29.32 0.55
CA SER A 29 -1.04 29.20 -0.51
C SER A 29 0.09 30.18 -0.23
N GLY A 30 1.13 29.70 0.46
CA GLY A 30 2.42 30.36 0.57
C GLY A 30 3.51 29.30 0.59
N ALA A 31 4.45 29.37 -0.36
CA ALA A 31 5.63 28.51 -0.37
C ALA A 31 6.41 28.73 0.93
N GLY A 32 6.55 27.67 1.73
CA GLY A 32 7.35 27.69 2.98
C GLY A 32 6.59 27.38 4.27
N THR A 33 5.25 27.33 4.29
CA THR A 33 4.50 26.95 5.49
C THR A 33 4.12 25.46 5.46
N PRO A 34 4.58 24.63 6.42
CA PRO A 34 4.16 23.24 6.49
C PRO A 34 2.65 23.16 6.72
N ASP A 35 1.94 22.41 5.87
CA ASP A 35 0.48 22.33 5.96
C ASP A 35 0.03 21.64 7.26
N PHE A 36 -1.22 21.89 7.67
CA PHE A 36 -1.77 21.51 8.98
C PHE A 36 -1.42 20.09 9.43
N PHE A 37 -1.58 19.09 8.55
CA PHE A 37 -1.35 17.69 8.92
C PHE A 37 0.13 17.36 9.15
N TYR A 38 1.05 18.12 8.56
CA TYR A 38 2.47 17.97 8.86
C TYR A 38 2.79 18.44 10.27
N ARG A 39 2.32 19.64 10.64
CA ARG A 39 2.50 20.19 12.00
C ARG A 39 1.84 19.29 13.04
N GLU A 40 0.65 18.79 12.73
CA GLU A 40 -0.07 17.90 13.62
C GLU A 40 0.62 16.53 13.74
N ALA A 41 1.22 16.00 12.67
CA ALA A 41 2.03 14.78 12.74
C ALA A 41 3.20 14.97 13.71
N GLN A 42 3.95 16.07 13.57
CA GLN A 42 5.04 16.40 14.48
C GLN A 42 4.57 16.55 15.93
N ARG A 43 3.47 17.29 16.15
CA ARG A 43 2.87 17.49 17.48
C ARG A 43 2.45 16.18 18.13
N LEU A 44 1.92 15.26 17.33
CA LEU A 44 1.48 13.93 17.75
C LEU A 44 2.57 12.88 17.63
N GLY A 45 3.83 13.23 17.30
CA GLY A 45 4.93 12.26 17.26
C GLY A 45 4.90 11.25 16.09
N TYR A 46 4.11 11.48 15.05
CA TYR A 46 4.19 10.71 13.81
C TYR A 46 5.34 11.21 12.93
N VAL A 47 6.08 10.29 12.32
CA VAL A 47 7.24 10.61 11.47
C VAL A 47 6.86 11.25 10.14
N ALA A 48 5.60 11.12 9.71
CA ALA A 48 5.07 11.79 8.53
C ALA A 48 3.57 12.04 8.61
N ARG A 49 3.11 13.04 7.84
CA ARG A 49 1.67 13.36 7.64
C ARG A 49 0.85 12.18 7.12
N SER A 50 1.48 11.20 6.46
CA SER A 50 0.79 10.05 5.85
C SER A 50 0.14 9.16 6.90
N ALA A 51 0.55 9.24 8.17
CA ALA A 51 -0.14 8.60 9.30
C ALA A 51 -1.64 8.94 9.33
N PHE A 52 -2.03 10.19 9.07
CA PHE A 52 -3.44 10.60 9.07
C PHE A 52 -4.28 9.94 7.97
N LYS A 53 -3.65 9.51 6.88
CA LYS A 53 -4.34 8.78 5.80
C LYS A 53 -4.72 7.39 6.29
N LEU A 54 -3.76 6.63 6.85
CA LEU A 54 -4.02 5.30 7.40
C LEU A 54 -4.94 5.36 8.62
N LEU A 55 -4.79 6.35 9.50
CA LEU A 55 -5.70 6.56 10.63
C LEU A 55 -7.15 6.75 10.17
N GLN A 56 -7.37 7.50 9.09
CA GLN A 56 -8.70 7.67 8.52
C GLN A 56 -9.23 6.37 7.90
N ILE A 57 -8.41 5.68 7.10
CA ILE A 57 -8.75 4.38 6.49
C ILE A 57 -9.13 3.39 7.59
N GLN A 58 -8.29 3.26 8.61
CA GLN A 58 -8.49 2.39 9.75
C GLN A 58 -9.76 2.74 10.54
N LYS A 59 -10.06 4.04 10.73
CA LYS A 59 -11.31 4.49 11.36
C LYS A 59 -12.55 4.03 10.58
N GLN A 60 -12.52 4.15 9.26
CA GLN A 60 -13.67 3.89 8.40
C GLN A 60 -13.88 2.39 8.12
N HIS A 61 -12.79 1.65 7.97
CA HIS A 61 -12.82 0.27 7.47
C HIS A 61 -12.41 -0.78 8.50
N LYS A 62 -11.77 -0.39 9.62
CA LYS A 62 -11.34 -1.29 10.72
C LYS A 62 -10.55 -2.51 10.22
N LEU A 63 -9.57 -2.25 9.35
CA LEU A 63 -8.81 -3.29 8.65
C LEU A 63 -7.86 -4.03 9.61
N ILE A 64 -7.14 -3.28 10.45
CA ILE A 64 -6.16 -3.86 11.38
C ILE A 64 -6.86 -4.16 12.70
N THR A 65 -6.95 -5.43 13.06
CA THR A 65 -7.49 -5.88 14.35
C THR A 65 -6.36 -6.19 15.33
N GLN A 66 -6.71 -6.32 16.61
CA GLN A 66 -5.74 -6.69 17.64
C GLN A 66 -5.07 -8.03 17.31
N GLY A 67 -3.74 -8.09 17.44
CA GLY A 67 -2.97 -9.30 17.11
C GLY A 67 -2.83 -9.63 15.63
N SER A 68 -3.23 -8.75 14.71
CA SER A 68 -3.06 -8.93 13.26
C SER A 68 -1.59 -9.10 12.83
N SER A 69 -1.39 -9.78 11.71
CA SER A 69 -0.12 -9.76 10.96
C SER A 69 -0.24 -8.77 9.80
N VAL A 70 0.51 -7.67 9.86
CA VAL A 70 0.43 -6.56 8.90
C VAL A 70 1.71 -6.49 8.08
N LEU A 71 1.58 -6.38 6.76
CA LEU A 71 2.66 -6.04 5.84
C LEU A 71 2.46 -4.62 5.32
N ASP A 72 3.52 -3.80 5.32
CA ASP A 72 3.53 -2.43 4.81
C ASP A 72 4.58 -2.29 3.70
N LEU A 73 4.13 -2.19 2.45
CA LEU A 73 4.96 -2.07 1.25
C LEU A 73 5.19 -0.58 0.93
N GLY A 74 6.45 -0.19 0.75
CA GLY A 74 6.83 1.22 0.65
C GLY A 74 6.75 1.93 1.99
N CYS A 75 7.20 1.27 3.06
CA CYS A 75 6.95 1.71 4.42
C CYS A 75 7.72 2.97 4.83
N ALA A 76 8.77 3.40 4.11
CA ALA A 76 9.56 4.57 4.51
C ALA A 76 8.71 5.86 4.41
N PRO A 77 8.75 6.77 5.41
CA PRO A 77 9.66 6.82 6.56
C PRO A 77 9.19 6.07 7.83
N GLY A 78 8.08 5.32 7.77
CA GLY A 78 7.58 4.48 8.87
C GLY A 78 6.28 4.95 9.51
N ALA A 79 5.60 5.95 8.94
CA ALA A 79 4.38 6.51 9.54
C ALA A 79 3.21 5.51 9.57
N TRP A 80 3.12 4.63 8.57
CA TRP A 80 2.11 3.57 8.54
C TRP A 80 2.47 2.43 9.50
N LEU A 81 3.76 2.13 9.69
CA LEU A 81 4.24 1.22 10.76
C LEU A 81 3.81 1.67 12.16
N GLN A 82 3.90 2.97 12.45
CA GLN A 82 3.45 3.53 13.74
C GLN A 82 1.95 3.28 13.95
N VAL A 83 1.13 3.61 12.96
CA VAL A 83 -0.33 3.44 13.03
C VAL A 83 -0.72 1.97 13.10
N ALA A 84 -0.05 1.10 12.34
CA ALA A 84 -0.29 -0.34 12.35
C ALA A 84 0.04 -0.95 13.73
N CYS A 85 1.20 -0.62 14.30
CA CYS A 85 1.62 -1.12 15.60
C CYS A 85 0.65 -0.71 16.72
N GLN A 86 0.21 0.55 16.74
CA GLN A 86 -0.81 1.00 17.69
C GLN A 86 -2.14 0.26 17.52
N SER A 87 -2.51 -0.06 16.27
CA SER A 87 -3.76 -0.77 15.95
C SER A 87 -3.74 -2.24 16.41
N LEU A 88 -2.56 -2.84 16.62
CA LEU A 88 -2.44 -4.18 17.21
C LEU A 88 -2.87 -4.21 18.69
N GLY A 89 -2.99 -3.06 19.34
CA GLY A 89 -3.32 -2.94 20.75
C GLY A 89 -2.18 -3.37 21.68
N PRO A 90 -2.48 -3.68 22.96
CA PRO A 90 -1.48 -4.07 23.95
C PRO A 90 -0.61 -5.25 23.50
N LEU A 91 0.66 -5.24 23.91
CA LEU A 91 1.66 -6.26 23.52
C LEU A 91 1.20 -7.70 23.79
N LYS A 92 0.44 -7.94 24.87
CA LYS A 92 -0.11 -9.26 25.23
C LYS A 92 -1.04 -9.87 24.17
N ASN A 93 -1.58 -9.06 23.26
CA ASN A 93 -2.44 -9.54 22.17
C ASN A 93 -1.62 -10.09 20.99
N GLY A 94 -0.29 -9.99 21.04
CA GLY A 94 0.60 -10.43 19.97
C GLY A 94 0.46 -9.59 18.69
N GLY A 95 0.61 -10.25 17.54
CA GLY A 95 0.63 -9.62 16.22
C GLY A 95 2.03 -9.22 15.78
N THR A 96 2.14 -8.82 14.51
CA THR A 96 3.40 -8.38 13.91
C THR A 96 3.14 -7.32 12.85
N VAL A 97 4.11 -6.41 12.67
CA VAL A 97 4.13 -5.46 11.56
C VAL A 97 5.46 -5.61 10.85
N VAL A 98 5.42 -5.93 9.57
CA VAL A 98 6.62 -6.01 8.72
C VAL A 98 6.55 -4.89 7.69
N GLY A 99 7.54 -4.00 7.69
CA GLY A 99 7.72 -2.97 6.67
C GLY A 99 8.76 -3.39 5.64
N ILE A 100 8.47 -3.20 4.35
CA ILE A 100 9.42 -3.41 3.26
C ILE A 100 9.57 -2.10 2.48
N ASP A 101 10.81 -1.67 2.25
CA ASP A 101 11.12 -0.50 1.44
C ASP A 101 12.48 -0.63 0.77
N LEU A 102 12.69 0.12 -0.31
CA LEU A 102 13.90 0.12 -1.13
C LEU A 102 15.08 0.89 -0.49
N LYS A 103 14.86 1.71 0.54
CA LYS A 103 15.80 2.80 0.84
C LYS A 103 17.21 2.40 1.33
N VAL A 104 18.21 2.84 0.54
CA VAL A 104 19.49 3.46 0.96
C VAL A 104 19.34 4.99 0.85
N CYS A 105 19.96 5.80 1.72
CA CYS A 105 19.56 7.21 1.92
C CYS A 105 19.85 8.21 0.78
N SER A 106 19.29 9.41 0.98
CA SER A 106 18.96 10.49 0.05
C SER A 106 20.07 11.53 -0.18
N SER A 107 20.06 12.16 -1.36
CA SER A 107 20.84 13.35 -1.73
C SER A 107 22.36 13.15 -1.86
N PRO A 108 22.99 13.50 -3.00
CA PRO A 108 24.40 13.20 -3.26
C PRO A 108 25.40 13.95 -2.37
N ALA A 109 24.96 14.92 -1.56
CA ALA A 109 25.86 15.77 -0.77
C ALA A 109 26.17 15.24 0.64
N LEU A 110 25.51 14.19 1.13
CA LEU A 110 25.72 13.70 2.50
C LEU A 110 25.39 12.22 2.66
N CYS A 111 26.13 11.32 2.01
CA CYS A 111 25.93 9.89 2.18
C CYS A 111 27.26 9.15 2.37
N ILE A 112 27.64 8.96 3.64
CA ILE A 112 28.39 7.80 4.13
C ILE A 112 27.45 7.09 5.11
N SER A 113 26.63 6.15 4.64
CA SER A 113 26.18 4.95 5.36
C SER A 113 25.01 4.27 4.62
N GLU A 114 25.07 2.94 4.51
CA GLU A 114 23.96 2.07 4.16
C GLU A 114 22.83 2.21 5.18
N GLN A 115 21.96 3.20 4.98
CA GLN A 115 20.96 3.55 5.97
C GLN A 115 19.75 2.61 5.87
N LYS A 116 19.83 1.49 6.60
CA LYS A 116 18.71 0.57 6.85
C LYS A 116 17.45 1.35 7.26
N VAL A 117 16.29 0.96 6.72
CA VAL A 117 14.99 1.45 7.20
C VAL A 117 14.93 1.26 8.72
N LYS A 118 14.84 2.35 9.48
CA LYS A 118 14.78 2.28 10.94
C LYS A 118 13.33 2.29 11.38
N VAL A 119 13.00 1.39 12.31
CA VAL A 119 11.72 1.43 13.01
C VAL A 119 11.62 2.74 13.79
N PRO A 120 10.55 3.54 13.62
CA PRO A 120 10.34 4.74 14.42
C PRO A 120 10.32 4.41 15.92
N PRO A 121 11.07 5.13 16.78
CA PRO A 121 11.15 4.78 18.20
C PRO A 121 9.85 5.08 18.97
N LEU A 122 9.02 5.97 18.45
CA LEU A 122 7.72 6.30 19.04
C LEU A 122 6.62 5.51 18.34
N TYR A 123 5.68 4.98 19.12
CA TYR A 123 4.52 4.18 18.69
C TYR A 123 4.81 2.81 18.10
N CYS A 124 6.07 2.44 17.91
CA CYS A 124 6.47 1.08 17.58
C CYS A 124 7.04 0.36 18.81
N ASP A 125 6.83 -0.95 18.87
CA ASP A 125 7.41 -1.84 19.87
C ASP A 125 8.11 -3.03 19.17
N ALA A 126 8.50 -4.04 19.94
CA ALA A 126 9.25 -5.20 19.46
C ALA A 126 8.54 -6.02 18.35
N ARG A 127 7.25 -5.78 18.10
CA ARG A 127 6.48 -6.43 17.03
C ARG A 127 6.72 -5.83 15.64
N VAL A 128 7.42 -4.69 15.55
CA VAL A 128 7.68 -4.01 14.27
C VAL A 128 9.05 -4.38 13.74
N HIS A 129 9.07 -4.94 12.52
CA HIS A 129 10.28 -5.31 11.80
C HIS A 129 10.33 -4.58 10.47
N THR A 130 11.53 -4.29 9.99
CA THR A 130 11.75 -3.63 8.70
C THR A 130 12.78 -4.39 7.88
N VAL A 131 12.52 -4.48 6.58
CA VAL A 131 13.36 -5.17 5.61
C VAL A 131 13.67 -4.19 4.47
N CYS A 132 14.95 -4.09 4.13
CA CYS A 132 15.39 -3.34 2.97
C CYS A 132 15.37 -4.29 1.75
N ALA A 133 14.43 -4.12 0.85
CA ALA A 133 14.29 -4.97 -0.34
C ALA A 133 13.52 -4.27 -1.46
N ASP A 134 13.77 -4.69 -2.69
CA ASP A 134 13.01 -4.28 -3.87
C ASP A 134 11.73 -5.11 -3.98
N VAL A 135 10.59 -4.51 -3.65
CA VAL A 135 9.27 -5.16 -3.72
C VAL A 135 8.96 -5.68 -5.12
N MET A 136 9.49 -5.05 -6.17
CA MET A 136 9.28 -5.48 -7.55
C MET A 136 10.01 -6.77 -7.90
N LYS A 137 11.04 -7.13 -7.12
CA LYS A 137 11.88 -8.33 -7.35
C LYS A 137 11.78 -9.36 -6.24
N LEU A 138 11.04 -9.07 -5.17
CA LEU A 138 10.97 -9.91 -4.00
C LEU A 138 9.98 -11.06 -4.23
N PRO A 139 10.41 -12.33 -4.21
CA PRO A 139 9.52 -13.45 -4.50
C PRO A 139 8.56 -13.70 -3.34
N LYS A 140 7.34 -14.14 -3.67
CA LYS A 140 6.21 -14.33 -2.73
C LYS A 140 6.58 -15.21 -1.53
N ASN A 141 7.35 -16.28 -1.75
CA ASN A 141 7.81 -17.17 -0.69
C ASN A 141 8.70 -16.47 0.34
N GLN A 142 9.59 -15.57 -0.09
CA GLN A 142 10.42 -14.77 0.83
C GLN A 142 9.56 -13.79 1.62
N VAL A 143 8.57 -13.15 0.99
CA VAL A 143 7.64 -12.27 1.70
C VAL A 143 6.80 -13.05 2.71
N ARG A 144 6.25 -14.21 2.31
CA ARG A 144 5.51 -15.12 3.19
C ARG A 144 6.38 -15.60 4.35
N ALA A 145 7.67 -15.83 4.12
CA ALA A 145 8.60 -16.25 5.17
C ALA A 145 8.73 -15.23 6.31
N LEU A 146 8.50 -13.94 6.04
CA LEU A 146 8.51 -12.87 7.05
C LEU A 146 7.26 -12.87 7.94
N SER A 147 6.19 -13.57 7.55
CA SER A 147 4.97 -13.66 8.33
C SER A 147 5.07 -14.68 9.48
N PRO A 148 4.27 -14.54 10.56
CA PRO A 148 4.28 -15.49 11.67
C PRO A 148 3.91 -16.88 11.19
N LEU A 149 4.74 -17.87 11.54
CA LEU A 149 4.55 -19.28 11.15
C LEU A 149 4.44 -19.49 9.63
N HIS A 150 4.92 -18.53 8.83
CA HIS A 150 4.86 -18.54 7.36
C HIS A 150 3.42 -18.65 6.80
N LYS A 151 2.42 -18.21 7.56
CA LYS A 151 0.99 -18.31 7.19
C LYS A 151 0.48 -17.16 6.31
N GLY A 152 1.30 -16.16 6.04
CA GLY A 152 0.91 -14.93 5.35
C GLY A 152 0.40 -13.84 6.29
N PHE A 153 -0.16 -12.78 5.72
CA PHE A 153 -0.59 -11.57 6.42
C PHE A 153 -2.11 -11.45 6.44
N SER A 154 -2.68 -10.98 7.55
CA SER A 154 -4.10 -10.63 7.61
C SER A 154 -4.40 -9.29 6.94
N VAL A 155 -3.39 -8.40 6.87
CA VAL A 155 -3.50 -7.09 6.21
C VAL A 155 -2.24 -6.81 5.39
N VAL A 156 -2.41 -6.45 4.12
CA VAL A 156 -1.34 -5.91 3.27
C VAL A 156 -1.67 -4.45 2.94
N LEU A 157 -0.72 -3.56 3.23
CA LEU A 157 -0.79 -2.14 2.96
C LEU A 157 0.28 -1.80 1.92
N SER A 158 -0.04 -0.92 0.98
CA SER A 158 0.92 -0.39 0.01
C SER A 158 0.78 1.13 -0.07
N ASP A 159 1.77 1.83 0.48
CA ASP A 159 1.99 3.27 0.30
C ASP A 159 3.16 3.52 -0.68
N MET A 160 3.47 2.53 -1.54
CA MET A 160 4.46 2.68 -2.61
C MET A 160 4.08 3.83 -3.54
N CYS A 161 5.08 4.60 -3.95
CA CYS A 161 4.92 5.74 -4.85
C CYS A 161 6.13 5.78 -5.78
N PRO A 162 5.95 5.91 -7.10
CA PRO A 162 7.07 6.08 -8.00
C PRO A 162 7.69 7.47 -7.82
N LEU A 163 8.87 7.67 -8.38
CA LEU A 163 9.41 9.01 -8.58
C LEU A 163 8.48 9.79 -9.52
N VAL A 164 7.86 10.83 -8.98
CA VAL A 164 6.86 11.64 -9.70
C VAL A 164 7.60 12.56 -10.67
N SER A 165 7.39 12.33 -11.97
CA SER A 165 8.00 13.11 -13.05
C SER A 165 7.25 14.41 -13.34
N GLY A 166 5.97 14.50 -12.94
CA GLY A 166 5.07 15.59 -13.28
C GLY A 166 4.22 15.30 -14.53
N ILE A 167 4.59 14.29 -15.32
CA ILE A 167 3.79 13.80 -16.45
C ILE A 167 2.72 12.87 -15.88
N THR A 168 1.48 13.37 -15.81
CA THR A 168 0.42 12.73 -15.02
C THR A 168 0.12 11.31 -15.47
N THR A 169 0.07 11.08 -16.78
CA THR A 169 -0.14 9.77 -17.42
C THR A 169 0.98 8.78 -17.09
N ARG A 170 2.24 9.21 -17.18
CA ARG A 170 3.41 8.39 -16.84
C ARG A 170 3.43 8.01 -15.37
N ASP A 171 3.20 8.99 -14.50
CA ASP A 171 3.18 8.78 -13.06
C ASP A 171 2.04 7.83 -12.65
N ALA A 172 0.87 7.94 -13.31
CA ALA A 172 -0.25 7.03 -13.10
C ALA A 172 0.09 5.60 -13.54
N ALA A 173 0.71 5.43 -14.71
CA ALA A 173 1.14 4.11 -15.21
C ALA A 173 2.16 3.44 -14.27
N LEU A 174 3.20 4.17 -13.85
CA LEU A 174 4.20 3.66 -12.89
C LEU A 174 3.58 3.34 -11.52
N SER A 175 2.62 4.15 -11.08
CA SER A 175 1.89 3.87 -9.85
C SER A 175 1.01 2.62 -9.98
N ALA A 176 0.42 2.38 -11.15
CA ALA A 176 -0.35 1.17 -11.43
C ALA A 176 0.52 -0.08 -11.44
N GLU A 177 1.74 -0.01 -11.98
CA GLU A 177 2.71 -1.10 -11.94
C GLU A 177 3.05 -1.51 -10.49
N LEU A 178 3.39 -0.54 -9.64
CA LEU A 178 3.62 -0.77 -8.20
C LEU A 178 2.38 -1.35 -7.51
N GLY A 179 1.19 -0.85 -7.86
CA GLY A 179 -0.09 -1.34 -7.33
C GLY A 179 -0.38 -2.78 -7.75
N MET A 180 -0.07 -3.14 -9.00
CA MET A 180 -0.26 -4.48 -9.52
C MET A 180 0.69 -5.47 -8.84
N GLN A 181 1.94 -5.07 -8.59
CA GLN A 181 2.86 -5.89 -7.82
C GLN A 181 2.34 -6.14 -6.40
N ALA A 182 1.82 -5.11 -5.73
CA ALA A 182 1.21 -5.28 -4.40
C ALA A 182 0.01 -6.24 -4.44
N LEU A 183 -0.82 -6.16 -5.49
CA LEU A 183 -1.95 -7.06 -5.70
C LEU A 183 -1.49 -8.50 -5.95
N ASP A 184 -0.57 -8.72 -6.90
CA ASP A 184 -0.04 -10.04 -7.24
C ASP A 184 0.62 -10.72 -6.03
N LEU A 185 1.42 -9.98 -5.26
CA LEU A 185 1.97 -10.48 -4.00
C LEU A 185 0.86 -10.91 -3.04
N ALA A 186 -0.18 -10.07 -2.89
CA ALA A 186 -1.28 -10.32 -1.96
C ALA A 186 -2.13 -11.54 -2.36
N VAL A 187 -2.54 -11.67 -3.63
CA VAL A 187 -3.56 -12.66 -4.03
C VAL A 187 -3.01 -13.85 -4.85
N GLY A 188 -1.81 -13.76 -5.42
CA GLY A 188 -1.26 -14.84 -6.24
C GLY A 188 -1.83 -14.87 -7.67
N ARG A 189 -1.37 -15.79 -8.53
CA ARG A 189 -1.89 -15.90 -9.91
C ARG A 189 -3.23 -16.65 -10.00
N ALA A 190 -3.74 -17.18 -8.89
CA ALA A 190 -5.10 -17.73 -8.78
C ALA A 190 -6.21 -16.72 -9.13
N ALA A 191 -5.90 -15.42 -9.20
CA ALA A 191 -6.82 -14.39 -9.72
C ALA A 191 -6.96 -14.37 -11.26
N ALA A 192 -5.97 -14.89 -12.00
CA ALA A 192 -5.96 -14.86 -13.46
C ALA A 192 -6.84 -15.96 -14.09
N THR A 193 -7.00 -17.09 -13.42
CA THR A 193 -7.73 -18.27 -13.96
C THR A 193 -9.24 -18.12 -14.01
N HIS A 194 -9.83 -17.12 -13.34
CA HIS A 194 -11.27 -16.83 -13.46
C HIS A 194 -11.64 -16.00 -14.69
N LEU A 195 -10.67 -15.57 -15.50
CA LEU A 195 -10.91 -14.82 -16.74
C LEU A 195 -10.84 -15.68 -18.01
N ASP A 196 -10.40 -16.94 -17.91
CA ASP A 196 -10.11 -17.82 -19.06
C ASP A 196 -10.97 -19.10 -19.09
N VAL A 197 -12.25 -19.04 -18.67
CA VAL A 197 -13.21 -20.13 -18.95
C VAL A 197 -14.07 -19.74 -20.15
N ASP A 198 -13.43 -19.66 -21.32
CA ASP A 198 -14.05 -20.00 -22.59
C ASP A 198 -12.94 -20.44 -23.57
N ASP A 199 -12.98 -21.74 -23.87
CA ASP A 199 -12.38 -22.42 -25.02
C ASP A 199 -10.84 -22.64 -25.08
N ILE A 200 -10.44 -23.89 -24.83
CA ILE A 200 -9.73 -24.80 -25.75
C ILE A 200 -9.02 -25.90 -24.94
N ARG A 201 -9.49 -27.13 -25.12
CA ARG A 201 -8.76 -28.35 -24.76
C ARG A 201 -7.49 -28.43 -25.60
N THR A 202 -6.31 -28.47 -25.00
CA THR A 202 -5.18 -29.18 -25.60
C THR A 202 -4.31 -29.84 -24.54
N ASP A 203 -4.26 -31.16 -24.69
CA ASP A 203 -3.51 -32.14 -23.94
C ASP A 203 -2.01 -31.99 -24.22
N ARG A 204 -1.21 -31.66 -23.21
CA ARG A 204 0.25 -31.87 -23.21
C ARG A 204 0.75 -32.21 -21.81
N GLN A 205 0.86 -33.50 -21.56
CA GLN A 205 1.76 -34.07 -20.55
C GLN A 205 3.21 -33.68 -20.87
N LEU A 206 3.88 -32.98 -19.95
CA LEU A 206 5.33 -33.02 -19.79
C LEU A 206 5.67 -32.86 -18.30
N ASN A 207 6.29 -33.92 -17.76
CA ASN A 207 6.87 -33.96 -16.43
C ASN A 207 8.09 -33.03 -16.37
N ASP A 208 8.11 -32.13 -15.40
CA ASP A 208 9.37 -31.67 -14.80
C ASP A 208 9.14 -31.30 -13.33
N SER A 209 9.89 -31.98 -12.46
CA SER A 209 9.85 -31.84 -11.01
C SER A 209 10.55 -30.56 -10.58
N VAL A 210 9.84 -29.43 -10.65
CA VAL A 210 10.20 -28.19 -9.97
C VAL A 210 9.19 -27.98 -8.86
N CYS A 211 9.69 -27.81 -7.63
CA CYS A 211 8.94 -27.58 -6.40
C CYS A 211 7.70 -26.74 -6.70
N ALA A 212 6.50 -27.26 -6.46
CA ALA A 212 5.24 -26.57 -6.72
C ALA A 212 5.32 -25.15 -6.14
N ALA A 213 5.55 -24.17 -7.00
CA ALA A 213 5.62 -22.79 -6.60
C ALA A 213 4.24 -22.47 -6.03
N ASP A 214 4.19 -22.20 -4.73
CA ASP A 214 2.98 -21.80 -4.03
C ASP A 214 2.37 -20.59 -4.74
N ASP A 215 1.44 -20.86 -5.65
CA ASP A 215 0.78 -19.85 -6.47
C ASP A 215 -0.28 -19.07 -5.67
N ASN A 216 -0.42 -19.40 -4.37
CA ASN A 216 -1.25 -18.65 -3.45
C ASN A 216 -0.53 -17.36 -3.04
N GLY A 217 -1.28 -16.26 -3.07
CA GLY A 217 -0.80 -14.99 -2.54
C GLY A 217 -0.54 -15.02 -1.04
N ILE A 218 0.20 -14.02 -0.56
CA ILE A 218 0.60 -13.89 0.85
C ILE A 218 -0.53 -13.41 1.77
N LEU A 219 -1.66 -12.96 1.22
CA LEU A 219 -2.80 -12.49 2.00
C LEU A 219 -3.66 -13.67 2.45
N GLN A 220 -3.97 -13.74 3.74
CA GLN A 220 -4.79 -14.80 4.30
C GLN A 220 -6.25 -14.69 3.84
N PRO A 221 -7.01 -15.80 3.77
CA PRO A 221 -8.45 -15.77 3.57
C PRO A 221 -9.14 -14.85 4.59
N GLY A 222 -10.07 -14.02 4.13
CA GLY A 222 -10.71 -12.98 4.93
C GLY A 222 -9.85 -11.72 5.16
N GLY A 223 -8.60 -11.71 4.69
CA GLY A 223 -7.67 -10.61 4.84
C GLY A 223 -8.04 -9.34 4.04
N HIS A 224 -7.29 -8.28 4.28
CA HIS A 224 -7.53 -6.95 3.72
C HIS A 224 -6.30 -6.43 2.95
N LEU A 225 -6.56 -5.68 1.87
CA LEU A 225 -5.55 -5.07 1.02
C LEU A 225 -5.85 -3.59 0.82
N VAL A 226 -4.84 -2.74 0.97
CA VAL A 226 -4.90 -1.31 0.65
C VAL A 226 -3.79 -0.96 -0.32
N ILE A 227 -4.13 -0.30 -1.42
CA ILE A 227 -3.16 0.13 -2.45
C ILE A 227 -3.32 1.61 -2.73
N LYS A 228 -2.23 2.38 -2.61
CA LYS A 228 -2.15 3.74 -3.14
C LYS A 228 -1.95 3.72 -4.66
N LEU A 229 -2.72 4.54 -5.35
CA LEU A 229 -2.62 4.79 -6.79
C LEU A 229 -2.63 6.28 -7.09
N LEU A 230 -2.12 6.67 -8.27
CA LEU A 230 -2.19 8.03 -8.79
C LEU A 230 -3.22 8.08 -9.94
N GLU A 231 -4.17 9.01 -9.86
CA GLU A 231 -5.13 9.28 -10.93
C GLU A 231 -4.45 10.04 -12.09
N SER A 232 -4.76 9.74 -13.35
CA SER A 232 -4.39 10.59 -14.49
C SER A 232 -5.41 11.73 -14.65
N GLU A 233 -4.99 12.89 -15.17
CA GLU A 233 -5.92 14.00 -15.45
C GLU A 233 -6.81 13.72 -16.66
N ASP A 234 -6.36 12.85 -17.57
CA ASP A 234 -7.02 12.48 -18.83
C ASP A 234 -8.32 11.67 -18.63
N ASN A 235 -8.58 11.15 -17.43
CA ASN A 235 -9.75 10.32 -17.13
C ASN A 235 -11.06 11.11 -16.87
N LYS A 236 -11.07 12.42 -17.12
CA LYS A 236 -12.27 13.27 -16.96
C LYS A 236 -13.12 13.44 -18.22
N GLY A 237 -12.72 12.85 -19.35
CA GLY A 237 -13.50 12.87 -20.58
C GLY A 237 -13.31 11.57 -21.36
N GLY A 238 -14.40 10.88 -21.68
CA GLY A 238 -14.37 9.71 -22.53
C GLY A 238 -13.92 10.07 -23.95
N ASN A 239 -12.62 10.00 -24.19
CA ASN A 239 -11.99 9.57 -25.45
C ASN A 239 -10.48 9.74 -25.27
N MET A 240 -9.79 8.60 -25.20
CA MET A 240 -8.37 8.55 -24.99
C MET A 240 -7.67 8.68 -26.36
N PHE A 241 -6.94 9.77 -26.57
CA PHE A 241 -5.99 9.86 -27.68
C PHE A 241 -4.82 8.94 -27.37
N MET A 242 -4.64 7.89 -28.18
CA MET A 242 -3.46 7.05 -28.18
C MET A 242 -2.28 7.86 -28.72
N GLU A 243 -1.35 8.24 -27.86
CA GLU A 243 0.01 8.49 -28.31
C GLU A 243 0.98 7.71 -27.41
N GLN A 244 1.75 6.84 -28.05
CA GLN A 244 2.60 5.82 -27.47
C GLN A 244 3.58 6.40 -26.44
N ILE A 245 3.33 6.19 -25.15
CA ILE A 245 4.40 6.18 -24.17
C ILE A 245 5.07 4.80 -24.27
N ARG A 246 6.11 4.69 -25.10
CA ARG A 246 7.08 3.60 -24.98
C ARG A 246 7.80 3.77 -23.64
N VAL A 247 7.31 3.09 -22.62
CA VAL A 247 8.14 2.74 -21.46
C VAL A 247 8.84 1.45 -21.88
N ASP A 248 10.17 1.49 -22.01
CA ASP A 248 10.98 0.29 -22.21
C ASP A 248 10.84 -0.61 -20.97
N VAL A 249 9.85 -1.50 -20.99
CA VAL A 249 9.67 -2.57 -20.00
C VAL A 249 9.97 -3.91 -20.68
N MET A 250 11.22 -4.11 -21.09
CA MET A 250 11.71 -5.43 -21.53
C MET A 250 11.91 -6.36 -20.32
N THR A 251 10.88 -6.65 -19.52
CA THR A 251 10.85 -7.84 -18.63
C THR A 251 9.43 -8.25 -18.16
N VAL A 252 8.37 -7.94 -18.91
CA VAL A 252 7.03 -8.50 -18.63
C VAL A 252 6.56 -9.31 -19.83
N HIS A 253 7.30 -10.38 -20.15
CA HIS A 253 6.85 -11.39 -21.10
C HIS A 253 6.44 -12.63 -20.31
N PHE A 254 5.26 -13.17 -20.64
CA PHE A 254 4.55 -14.30 -20.04
C PHE A 254 3.72 -14.00 -18.79
N LEU A 255 2.65 -13.23 -18.98
CA LEU A 255 1.26 -13.69 -19.06
C LEU A 255 0.36 -12.47 -19.27
N LEU A 256 -0.65 -12.63 -20.14
CA LEU A 256 -1.58 -11.64 -20.70
C LEU A 256 -1.13 -11.01 -22.05
N PRO A 257 -1.99 -11.03 -23.09
CA PRO A 257 -1.73 -10.39 -24.37
C PRO A 257 -2.08 -8.89 -24.24
N PHE A 258 -1.30 -8.12 -23.50
CA PHE A 258 -1.53 -6.67 -23.39
C PHE A 258 -0.28 -5.88 -23.77
N ASN A 259 -0.12 -5.68 -25.08
CA ASN A 259 0.60 -4.53 -25.58
C ASN A 259 -0.22 -3.26 -25.25
N CYS A 260 0.34 -2.37 -24.43
CA CYS A 260 0.05 -0.93 -24.40
C CYS A 260 -1.40 -0.45 -24.16
N LEU A 261 -2.17 -1.06 -23.26
CA LEU A 261 -3.38 -0.40 -22.73
C LEU A 261 -3.02 0.37 -21.45
N PRO A 262 -3.34 1.67 -21.33
CA PRO A 262 -3.14 2.42 -20.10
C PRO A 262 -4.03 1.82 -19.01
N PHE A 263 -3.38 1.33 -17.96
CA PHE A 263 -4.07 0.75 -16.81
C PHE A 263 -4.88 1.82 -16.09
N CYS A 264 -6.20 1.77 -16.28
CA CYS A 264 -7.15 2.64 -15.60
C CYS A 264 -7.51 2.06 -14.22
N LEU A 265 -7.87 2.94 -13.27
CA LEU A 265 -8.41 2.54 -11.96
C LEU A 265 -9.62 1.60 -12.07
N ALA A 266 -10.36 1.67 -13.17
CA ALA A 266 -11.44 0.74 -13.49
C ALA A 266 -10.97 -0.72 -13.52
N GLU A 267 -9.74 -0.96 -14.00
CA GLU A 267 -9.18 -2.29 -14.15
C GLU A 267 -8.85 -2.93 -12.79
N PHE A 268 -8.27 -2.17 -11.87
CA PHE A 268 -8.13 -2.61 -10.48
C PHE A 268 -9.47 -2.98 -9.84
N SER A 269 -10.52 -2.21 -10.12
CA SER A 269 -11.86 -2.53 -9.63
C SER A 269 -12.40 -3.82 -10.25
N ARG A 270 -12.17 -4.04 -11.55
CA ARG A 270 -12.57 -5.24 -12.28
C ARG A 270 -11.90 -6.49 -11.71
N VAL A 271 -10.60 -6.42 -11.43
CA VAL A 271 -9.82 -7.52 -10.86
C VAL A 271 -10.16 -7.76 -9.39
N CYS A 272 -10.28 -6.71 -8.56
CA CYS A 272 -10.47 -6.89 -7.12
C CYS A 272 -11.90 -7.24 -6.69
N LYS A 273 -12.94 -6.83 -7.44
CA LYS A 273 -14.34 -7.11 -7.09
C LYS A 273 -14.67 -8.61 -6.95
N PRO A 274 -14.25 -9.51 -7.86
CA PRO A 274 -14.51 -10.94 -7.69
C PRO A 274 -13.70 -11.57 -6.56
N LEU A 275 -12.51 -11.04 -6.26
CA LEU A 275 -11.59 -11.62 -5.27
C LEU A 275 -11.94 -11.25 -3.82
N PHE A 276 -12.57 -10.09 -3.60
CA PHE A 276 -12.85 -9.57 -2.26
C PHE A 276 -14.36 -9.51 -1.98
N ARG A 277 -14.74 -9.54 -0.70
CA ARG A 277 -16.13 -9.30 -0.28
C ARG A 277 -16.57 -7.87 -0.60
N LYS A 278 -15.64 -6.92 -0.50
CA LYS A 278 -15.88 -5.51 -0.80
C LYS A 278 -14.62 -4.85 -1.33
N ALA A 279 -14.75 -4.05 -2.38
CA ALA A 279 -13.72 -3.16 -2.88
C ALA A 279 -14.28 -1.74 -3.00
N SER A 280 -13.56 -0.73 -2.49
CA SER A 280 -13.99 0.67 -2.52
C SER A 280 -12.83 1.63 -2.64
N TRP A 281 -13.05 2.75 -3.30
CA TRP A 281 -12.07 3.82 -3.42
C TRP A 281 -12.25 4.85 -2.31
N LEU A 282 -11.14 5.37 -1.79
CA LEU A 282 -11.12 6.44 -0.81
C LEU A 282 -10.00 7.44 -1.12
N ARG A 283 -10.33 8.72 -1.04
CA ARG A 283 -9.35 9.80 -0.96
C ARG A 283 -9.36 10.40 0.45
N PRO A 284 -8.36 10.08 1.29
CA PRO A 284 -8.29 10.60 2.65
C PRO A 284 -8.29 12.12 2.72
N LYS A 285 -8.85 12.69 3.78
CA LYS A 285 -8.90 14.15 4.02
C LYS A 285 -7.52 14.77 4.19
N ALA A 286 -6.53 13.97 4.60
CA ALA A 286 -5.13 14.39 4.76
C ALA A 286 -4.33 14.42 3.44
N THR A 287 -4.92 13.90 2.35
CA THR A 287 -4.41 14.05 1.00
C THR A 287 -4.41 15.53 0.60
N ARG A 288 -3.29 16.01 0.03
CA ARG A 288 -3.19 17.40 -0.47
C ARG A 288 -4.21 17.61 -1.59
N SER A 289 -4.77 18.82 -1.68
CA SER A 289 -5.69 19.18 -2.76
C SER A 289 -5.05 19.02 -4.15
N SER A 290 -3.77 19.34 -4.28
CA SER A 290 -2.99 19.20 -5.53
C SER A 290 -2.50 17.77 -5.81
N SER A 291 -2.64 16.84 -4.87
CA SER A 291 -2.20 15.46 -5.09
C SER A 291 -3.17 14.72 -5.99
N ARG A 292 -2.71 13.71 -6.74
CA ARG A 292 -3.57 12.80 -7.51
C ARG A 292 -3.75 11.45 -6.81
N GLU A 293 -3.37 11.36 -5.54
CA GLU A 293 -3.45 10.10 -4.81
C GLU A 293 -4.89 9.68 -4.48
N ILE A 294 -5.15 8.39 -4.68
CA ILE A 294 -6.37 7.70 -4.31
C ILE A 294 -6.00 6.31 -3.77
N TYR A 295 -6.82 5.76 -2.87
CA TYR A 295 -6.56 4.48 -2.24
C TYR A 295 -7.67 3.49 -2.60
N LEU A 296 -7.29 2.34 -3.13
CA LEU A 296 -8.17 1.19 -3.25
C LEU A 296 -8.15 0.40 -1.94
N ILE A 297 -9.33 0.13 -1.39
CA ILE A 297 -9.51 -0.60 -0.14
C ILE A 297 -10.31 -1.86 -0.44
N CYS A 298 -9.65 -3.00 -0.32
CA CYS A 298 -10.16 -4.34 -0.58
C CYS A 298 -10.31 -5.08 0.76
N GLN A 299 -11.53 -5.53 1.05
CA GLN A 299 -11.86 -6.14 2.34
C GLN A 299 -12.36 -7.56 2.15
N GLY A 300 -11.75 -8.51 2.87
CA GLY A 300 -12.22 -9.87 2.98
C GLY A 300 -11.90 -10.66 1.73
N LEU A 301 -10.63 -11.05 1.56
CA LEU A 301 -10.23 -11.97 0.50
C LEU A 301 -11.11 -13.22 0.56
N ARG A 302 -11.68 -13.63 -0.57
CA ARG A 302 -12.49 -14.84 -0.66
C ARG A 302 -11.56 -16.05 -0.70
N SER A 303 -11.99 -17.11 -0.02
CA SER A 303 -11.37 -18.44 -0.05
C SER A 303 -11.72 -19.17 -1.33
#